data_AF-A0A3D0D7U1-F1
#
_entry.id   AF-A0A3D0D7U1-F1
#
_cell.length_a   1.000
_cell.length_b   1.000
_cell.length_c   1.000
_cell.angle_alpha   90.00
_cell.angle_beta   90.00
_cell.angle_gamma   90.00
#
_symmetry.space_group_name_H-M   'P 1'
#
loop_
_entity.id
_entity.type
_entity.pdbx_description
1 polymer ?
#
loop_
_entity_poly.entity_id
_entity_poly.type
_entity_poly.pdbx_seq_one_letter_code
_entity_poly.pdbx_strand_id
1 'polypeptide(L)' 'MAAAVKFFEMGQLSSGAAARLAGVPRVVFLARLIEYGVDTFRLTDAQLARESRLA' A
#
# COMPACT_ATOMS: atom_id res chain seq x y z
N MET A 1 6.83 -1.72 -13.00
CA MET A 1 6.62 -1.94 -11.55
C MET A 1 7.10 -0.76 -10.72
N ALA A 2 8.41 -0.44 -10.69
CA ALA A 2 8.98 0.63 -9.85
C ALA A 2 8.22 1.98 -9.90
N ALA A 3 7.90 2.48 -11.11
CA ALA A 3 7.14 3.72 -11.25
C ALA A 3 5.74 3.66 -10.60
N ALA A 4 5.01 2.56 -10.81
CA ALA A 4 3.68 2.36 -10.21
C ALA A 4 3.74 2.30 -8.69
N VAL A 5 4.76 1.64 -8.13
CA VAL A 5 5.03 1.64 -6.69
C VAL A 5 5.28 3.05 -6.18
N LYS A 6 6.09 3.86 -6.88
CA LYS A 6 6.38 5.22 -6.44
C LYS A 6 5.13 6.11 -6.46
N PHE A 7 4.32 6.02 -7.51
CA PHE A 7 3.05 6.75 -7.58
C PHE A 7 2.07 6.34 -6.48
N PHE A 8 2.04 5.06 -6.10
CA PHE A 8 1.25 4.58 -4.97
C PHE A 8 1.79 5.12 -3.63
N GLU A 9 3.10 5.04 -3.40
CA GLU A 9 3.74 5.52 -2.18
C GLU A 9 3.49 7.02 -1.94
N MET A 10 3.53 7.82 -3.01
CA MET A 10 3.21 9.25 -2.95
C MET A 10 1.72 9.56 -2.80
N GLY A 11 0.85 8.54 -2.76
CA GLY A 11 -0.60 8.70 -2.67
C GLY A 11 -1.26 9.24 -3.95
N GLN A 12 -0.53 9.33 -5.07
CA GLN A 12 -1.04 9.85 -6.34
C GLN A 12 -1.91 8.82 -7.08
N LEU A 13 -1.63 7.53 -6.89
CA LEU A 13 -2.46 6.45 -7.40
C LEU A 13 -2.96 5.57 -6.25
N SER A 14 -4.23 5.16 -6.33
CA SER A 14 -4.73 4.09 -5.47
C SER A 14 -4.04 2.76 -5.81
N SER A 15 -4.06 1.80 -4.88
CA SER A 15 -3.50 0.46 -5.12
C SER A 15 -4.06 -0.23 -6.37
N GLY A 16 -5.35 -0.01 -6.69
CA GLY A 16 -5.96 -0.54 -7.92
C GLY A 16 -5.46 0.15 -9.19
N ALA A 17 -5.31 1.48 -9.17
CA ALA A 17 -4.80 2.23 -10.32
C ALA A 17 -3.31 1.95 -10.57
N ALA A 18 -2.51 1.87 -9.51
CA ALA A 18 -1.11 1.49 -9.58
C ALA A 18 -0.92 0.04 -10.09
N ALA A 19 -1.76 -0.90 -9.64
CA ALA A 19 -1.75 -2.27 -10.16
C ALA A 19 -2.05 -2.35 -11.67
N ARG A 20 -3.04 -1.57 -12.14
CA ARG A 20 -3.33 -1.45 -13.59
C ARG A 20 -2.15 -0.86 -14.35
N LEU A 21 -1.52 0.19 -13.82
CA LEU A 21 -0.31 0.79 -14.42
C LEU A 21 0.86 -0.21 -14.45
N ALA A 22 0.97 -1.08 -13.44
CA ALA A 22 1.97 -2.12 -13.37
C ALA A 22 1.65 -3.36 -14.23
N GLY A 23 0.45 -3.45 -14.81
CA GLY A 23 0.03 -4.59 -15.63
C GLY A 23 -0.18 -5.89 -14.84
N VAL A 24 -0.53 -5.80 -13.54
CA VAL A 24 -0.71 -6.98 -12.67
C VAL A 24 -2.02 -6.92 -11.88
N PRO A 25 -2.56 -8.05 -11.39
CA PRO A 25 -3.68 -8.03 -10.46
C PRO A 25 -3.39 -7.23 -9.19
N ARG A 26 -4.41 -6.58 -8.62
CA ARG A 26 -4.26 -5.73 -7.42
C ARG A 26 -3.59 -6.45 -6.25
N VAL A 27 -3.95 -7.70 -5.98
CA VAL A 27 -3.37 -8.50 -4.89
C VAL A 27 -1.89 -8.77 -5.15
N VAL A 28 -1.50 -9.04 -6.40
CA VAL A 28 -0.09 -9.23 -6.78
C VAL A 28 0.70 -7.94 -6.61
N PHE A 29 0.14 -6.79 -7.00
CA PHE A 29 0.78 -5.50 -6.76
C PHE A 29 1.04 -5.25 -5.27
N LEU A 30 0.03 -5.46 -4.42
CA LEU A 30 0.14 -5.28 -2.96
C LEU A 30 1.18 -6.23 -2.34
N ALA A 31 1.25 -7.48 -2.82
CA ALA A 31 2.23 -8.44 -2.36
C ALA A 31 3.68 -8.05 -2.71
N ARG A 32 3.88 -7.32 -3.82
CA ARG A 32 5.22 -6.89 -4.27
C ARG A 32 5.71 -5.59 -3.65
N LEU A 33 4.90 -4.84 -2.91
CA LEU A 33 5.33 -3.57 -2.31
C LEU A 33 6.55 -3.74 -1.39
N ILE A 34 6.67 -4.90 -0.72
CA ILE A 34 7.79 -5.21 0.16
C ILE A 34 9.13 -5.30 -0.57
N GLU A 35 9.13 -5.72 -1.85
CA GLU A 35 10.35 -5.76 -2.69
C GLU A 35 10.90 -4.35 -2.96
N TYR A 36 10.08 -3.33 -2.76
CA TYR A 36 10.42 -1.92 -2.97
C TYR A 36 10.49 -1.12 -1.67
N GLY A 37 10.39 -1.78 -0.50
CA GLY A 37 10.44 -1.12 0.81
C GLY A 37 9.23 -0.23 1.13
N VAL A 38 8.09 -0.47 0.47
CA VAL A 38 6.86 0.30 0.71
C VAL A 38 5.91 -0.52 1.58
N ASP A 39 5.40 0.10 2.65
CA ASP A 39 4.42 -0.52 3.53
C ASP A 39 3.09 -0.72 2.79
N THR A 40 2.55 -1.93 2.83
CA THR A 40 1.21 -2.21 2.28
C THR A 40 0.10 -1.54 3.08
N PHE A 41 0.32 -1.39 4.39
CA PHE A 41 -0.60 -0.72 5.32
C PHE A 41 0.21 0.18 6.25
N ARG A 42 -0.28 1.39 6.47
CA ARG A 42 0.29 2.33 7.43
C ARG A 42 -0.76 2.65 8.48
N LEU A 43 -0.48 2.27 9.71
CA LEU A 43 -1.30 2.59 10.87
C LEU A 43 -0.61 3.70 11.65
N THR A 44 -1.31 4.79 11.91
CA THR A 44 -0.81 5.84 12.82
C THR A 44 -1.03 5.44 14.27
N ASP A 45 -0.22 5.97 15.20
CA ASP A 45 -0.39 5.73 16.64
C ASP A 45 -1.82 6.07 17.11
N ALA A 46 -2.41 7.12 16.55
CA ALA A 46 -3.79 7.50 16.84
C ALA A 46 -4.83 6.50 16.29
N GLN A 47 -4.55 5.84 15.16
CA GLN A 47 -5.40 4.75 14.65
C GLN A 47 -5.21 3.49 15.50
N LEU A 48 -3.98 3.14 15.86
CA LEU A 48 -3.67 2.00 16.72
C LEU A 48 -4.31 2.13 18.11
N ALA A 49 -4.21 3.31 18.74
CA ALA A 49 -4.84 3.59 20.03
C ALA A 49 -6.39 3.52 19.99
N ARG A 50 -7.01 3.62 18.81
CA ARG A 50 -8.47 3.43 18.67
C ARG A 50 -8.87 1.96 18.53
N GLU A 51 -7.95 1.07 18.16
CA GLU A 51 -8.19 -0.37 18.09
C GLU A 51 -8.14 -1.05 19.47
N SER A 52 -7.63 -0.38 20.52
CA SER A 52 -7.42 -0.94 21.85
C SER A 52 -8.70 -1.10 22.72
N ARG A 53 -9.84 -1.49 22.14
CA ARG A 53 -11.02 -1.95 22.93
C ARG A 53 -11.00 -3.47 23.15
N LEU A 54 -9.89 -4.00 23.63
CA LEU A 54 -9.76 -5.40 24.07
C LEU A 54 -9.18 -5.50 25.49
N ALA A 55 -9.43 -4.50 26.35
CA ALA A 55 -9.19 -4.58 27.79
C ALA A 55 -10.50 -4.87 28.53
#